data_AF-A0A811N8W4-F1
#
_entry.id   AF-A0A811N8W4-F1
#
_cell.length_a   1.000
_cell.length_b   1.000
_cell.length_c   1.000
_cell.angle_alpha   90.00
_cell.angle_beta   90.00
_cell.angle_gamma   90.00
#
_symmetry.space_group_name_H-M   'P 1'
#
loop_
_entity.id
_entity.type
_entity.pdbx_description
1 polymer ?
#
loop_
_entity_poly.entity_id
_entity_poly.type
_entity_poly.pdbx_seq_one_letter_code
_entity_poly.pdbx_strand_id
1 'polypeptide(L)'
;MSKQFLLASINSFGQLHYQDVSTGEMVANYRTGLGCTDVIQANPCNAVIALGHAGGKVTMWKPTSVKPLVTMLCHHGPVTAVAFDRGGHLMATTGVDRKIKIWDLRKYEGYQVGKVSFCPYEDILGFGHSMGFSSILVPGSGELNFDTFVDNPMETTK
;
A
#
# COMPACT_ATOMS: atom_id res chain seq x y z
N MET A 1 -16.17 26.86 2.85
CA MET A 1 -16.33 25.43 2.52
C MET A 1 -16.75 24.71 3.79
N SER A 2 -17.94 24.10 3.83
CA SER A 2 -18.34 23.30 5.00
C SER A 2 -17.42 22.09 5.11
N LYS A 3 -16.84 21.86 6.29
CA LYS A 3 -16.18 20.59 6.57
C LYS A 3 -17.29 19.54 6.69
N GLN A 4 -17.37 18.64 5.72
CA GLN A 4 -18.24 17.47 5.83
C GLN A 4 -17.53 16.44 6.70
N PHE A 5 -18.13 16.11 7.84
CA PHE A 5 -17.61 15.09 8.74
C PHE A 5 -18.26 13.76 8.33
N LEU A 6 -17.60 13.02 7.46
CA LEU A 6 -18.14 11.74 6.98
C LEU A 6 -17.56 10.57 7.79
N LEU A 7 -18.45 9.71 8.26
CA LEU A 7 -18.12 8.37 8.72
C LEU A 7 -18.32 7.39 7.56
N ALA A 8 -17.23 6.72 7.16
CA ALA A 8 -17.29 5.59 6.26
C ALA A 8 -17.34 4.28 7.07
N SER A 9 -18.28 3.41 6.76
CA SER A 9 -18.40 2.09 7.39
C SER A 9 -18.74 1.03 6.37
N ILE A 10 -18.38 -0.22 6.63
CA ILE A 10 -18.73 -1.36 5.78
C ILE A 10 -19.33 -2.46 6.62
N ASN A 11 -20.38 -3.11 6.09
CA ASN A 11 -21.00 -4.26 6.74
C ASN A 11 -20.49 -5.59 6.15
N SER A 12 -20.87 -6.68 6.80
CA SER A 12 -20.54 -8.04 6.38
C SER A 12 -21.11 -8.44 5.01
N PHE A 13 -22.10 -7.71 4.48
CA PHE A 13 -22.64 -7.93 3.14
C PHE A 13 -21.86 -7.18 2.05
N GLY A 14 -20.80 -6.44 2.41
CA GLY A 14 -20.02 -5.64 1.48
C GLY A 14 -20.75 -4.38 1.02
N GLN A 15 -21.60 -3.80 1.86
CA GLN A 15 -22.20 -2.48 1.62
C GLN A 15 -21.39 -1.41 2.35
N LEU A 16 -20.88 -0.45 1.58
CA LEU A 16 -20.15 0.72 2.03
C LEU A 16 -21.13 1.88 2.26
N HIS A 17 -21.18 2.36 3.48
CA HIS A 17 -22.01 3.50 3.88
C HIS A 17 -21.15 4.72 4.15
N TYR A 18 -21.61 5.88 3.68
CA TYR A 18 -21.08 7.19 4.03
C TYR A 18 -22.17 7.97 4.75
N GLN A 19 -21.95 8.30 6.02
CA GLN A 19 -22.88 9.05 6.84
C GLN A 19 -22.25 10.37 7.25
N ASP A 20 -22.98 11.47 7.15
CA ASP A 20 -22.56 12.73 7.76
C ASP A 20 -22.83 12.65 9.26
N VAL A 21 -21.77 12.72 10.08
CA VAL A 21 -21.92 12.61 11.54
C VAL A 21 -22.43 13.89 12.18
N SER A 22 -22.42 15.02 11.47
CA SER A 22 -22.95 16.28 11.97
C SER A 22 -24.48 16.35 11.84
N THR A 23 -25.05 15.77 10.78
CA THR A 23 -26.51 15.76 10.55
C THR A 23 -27.15 14.40 10.84
N GLY A 24 -26.37 13.32 10.84
CA GLY A 24 -26.85 11.95 10.93
C GLY A 24 -27.37 11.39 9.61
N GLU A 25 -27.35 12.16 8.52
CA GLU A 25 -27.91 11.74 7.23
C GLU A 25 -26.97 10.80 6.47
N MET A 26 -27.57 9.83 5.77
CA MET A 26 -26.85 8.96 4.85
C MET A 26 -26.54 9.73 3.57
N VAL A 27 -25.26 9.94 3.28
CA VAL A 27 -24.79 10.64 2.08
C VAL A 27 -24.72 9.70 0.89
N ALA A 28 -24.24 8.46 1.10
CA ALA A 28 -24.14 7.47 0.05
C ALA A 28 -24.14 6.03 0.60
N ASN A 29 -24.68 5.10 -0.19
CA ASN A 29 -24.67 3.67 0.12
C ASN A 29 -24.36 2.86 -1.15
N TYR A 30 -23.25 2.13 -1.14
CA TYR A 30 -22.75 1.40 -2.30
C TYR A 30 -22.50 -0.06 -1.99
N ARG A 31 -23.01 -0.95 -2.86
CA ARG A 31 -22.71 -2.38 -2.78
C ARG A 31 -21.45 -2.67 -3.59
N THR A 32 -20.42 -3.21 -2.93
CA THR A 32 -19.13 -3.53 -3.59
C THR A 32 -19.27 -4.71 -4.56
N GLY A 33 -20.16 -5.66 -4.27
CA GLY A 33 -20.35 -6.88 -5.06
C GLY A 33 -19.23 -7.91 -4.92
N LEU A 34 -18.30 -7.72 -3.97
CA LEU A 34 -17.10 -8.56 -3.81
C LEU A 34 -17.11 -9.39 -2.51
N GLY A 35 -18.23 -9.41 -1.79
CA GLY A 35 -18.42 -10.18 -0.55
C GLY A 35 -18.11 -9.38 0.71
N CYS A 36 -17.98 -10.09 1.83
CA CYS A 36 -17.58 -9.51 3.11
C CYS A 36 -16.17 -8.93 3.02
N THR A 37 -15.95 -7.83 3.73
CA THR A 37 -14.64 -7.21 3.90
C THR A 37 -14.57 -6.57 5.27
N ASP A 38 -13.50 -6.90 6.00
CA ASP A 38 -13.18 -6.29 7.30
C ASP A 38 -12.04 -5.27 7.16
N VAL A 39 -11.55 -5.06 5.94
CA VAL A 39 -10.40 -4.20 5.65
C VAL A 39 -10.88 -2.91 5.05
N ILE A 40 -10.80 -1.83 5.83
CA ILE A 40 -11.15 -0.48 5.42
C ILE A 40 -10.07 0.51 5.88
N GLN A 41 -9.67 1.42 4.99
CA GLN A 41 -8.77 2.52 5.31
C GLN A 41 -9.11 3.77 4.50
N ALA A 42 -8.97 4.93 5.12
CA ALA A 42 -9.09 6.22 4.44
C ALA A 42 -7.70 6.73 4.03
N ASN A 43 -7.57 7.19 2.79
CA ASN A 43 -6.40 7.94 2.38
C ASN A 43 -6.41 9.32 3.05
N PRO A 44 -5.37 9.67 3.83
CA PRO A 44 -5.35 10.90 4.64
C PRO A 44 -5.30 12.19 3.81
N CYS A 45 -4.86 12.12 2.54
CA CYS A 45 -4.70 13.30 1.69
C CYS A 45 -5.99 13.65 0.93
N ASN A 46 -6.75 12.64 0.48
CA ASN A 46 -7.88 12.85 -0.44
C ASN A 46 -9.20 12.19 0.00
N ALA A 47 -9.24 11.62 1.20
CA ALA A 47 -10.39 10.96 1.81
C ALA A 47 -11.01 9.80 0.99
N VAL A 48 -10.25 9.24 0.04
CA VAL A 48 -10.66 8.04 -0.69
C VAL A 48 -10.64 6.85 0.26
N ILE A 49 -11.69 6.05 0.26
CA ILE A 49 -11.79 4.84 1.09
C ILE A 49 -11.31 3.64 0.28
N ALA A 50 -10.29 2.95 0.75
CA ALA A 50 -9.87 1.65 0.24
C ALA A 50 -10.54 0.52 1.02
N LEU A 51 -10.98 -0.50 0.30
CA LEU A 51 -11.54 -1.73 0.82
C LEU A 51 -10.77 -2.93 0.29
N GLY A 52 -10.37 -3.84 1.17
CA GLY A 52 -9.65 -5.08 0.82
C GLY A 52 -10.58 -6.30 0.84
N HIS A 53 -10.67 -7.05 -0.26
CA HIS A 53 -11.68 -8.11 -0.44
C HIS A 53 -11.10 -9.52 -0.32
N ALA A 54 -11.98 -10.49 -0.07
CA ALA A 54 -11.64 -11.91 0.01
C ALA A 54 -11.04 -12.47 -1.31
N GLY A 55 -11.45 -11.93 -2.46
CA GLY A 55 -10.89 -12.28 -3.77
C GLY A 55 -9.54 -11.65 -4.10
N GLY A 56 -8.86 -11.03 -3.11
CA GLY A 56 -7.54 -10.41 -3.30
C GLY A 56 -7.55 -9.07 -4.02
N LYS A 57 -8.74 -8.53 -4.30
CA LYS A 57 -8.92 -7.22 -4.89
C LYS A 57 -8.92 -6.14 -3.82
N VAL A 58 -8.39 -4.97 -4.16
CA VAL A 58 -8.62 -3.71 -3.44
C VAL A 58 -9.45 -2.79 -4.31
N THR A 59 -10.49 -2.19 -3.74
CA THR A 59 -11.33 -1.19 -4.42
C THR A 59 -11.27 0.14 -3.71
N MET A 60 -11.26 1.24 -4.45
CA MET A 60 -11.17 2.61 -3.91
C MET A 60 -12.43 3.42 -4.22
N TRP A 61 -12.97 4.13 -3.23
CA TRP A 61 -14.30 4.73 -3.27
C TRP A 61 -14.32 6.19 -2.83
N LYS A 62 -15.23 6.96 -3.44
CA LYS A 62 -15.65 8.29 -2.99
C LYS A 62 -17.17 8.33 -2.89
N PRO A 63 -17.74 9.13 -1.98
CA PRO A 63 -19.20 9.27 -1.86
C PRO A 63 -19.85 9.84 -3.13
N THR A 64 -19.09 10.54 -3.98
CA THR A 64 -19.59 11.14 -5.23
C THR A 64 -19.71 10.18 -6.41
N SER A 65 -19.26 8.92 -6.28
CA SER A 65 -19.27 7.94 -7.37
C SER A 65 -19.92 6.63 -6.95
N VAL A 66 -20.93 6.21 -7.71
CA VAL A 66 -21.64 4.93 -7.52
C VAL A 66 -20.76 3.73 -7.82
N LYS A 67 -19.77 3.89 -8.70
CA LYS A 67 -18.78 2.86 -9.04
C LYS A 67 -17.46 3.13 -8.32
N PRO A 68 -16.65 2.09 -8.02
CA PRO A 68 -15.32 2.31 -7.47
C PRO A 68 -14.48 3.11 -8.46
N LEU A 69 -13.69 4.04 -7.95
CA LEU A 69 -12.72 4.81 -8.74
C LEU A 69 -11.63 3.90 -9.30
N VAL A 70 -11.24 2.90 -8.52
CA VAL A 70 -10.17 1.95 -8.84
C VAL A 70 -10.57 0.57 -8.36
N THR A 71 -10.24 -0.45 -9.14
CA THR A 71 -10.30 -1.86 -8.75
C THR A 71 -8.99 -2.52 -9.18
N MET A 72 -8.21 -3.03 -8.23
CA MET A 72 -6.91 -3.63 -8.48
C MET A 72 -6.86 -5.05 -7.90
N LEU A 73 -6.33 -6.01 -8.66
CA LEU A 73 -6.01 -7.34 -8.14
C LEU A 73 -4.64 -7.28 -7.47
N CYS A 74 -4.61 -7.27 -6.13
CA CYS A 74 -3.38 -7.12 -5.38
C CYS A 74 -2.77 -8.46 -4.97
N HIS A 75 -3.59 -9.42 -4.53
CA HIS A 75 -3.14 -10.68 -3.94
C HIS A 75 -3.88 -11.89 -4.52
N HIS A 76 -3.26 -13.08 -4.43
CA HIS A 76 -3.90 -14.36 -4.77
C HIS A 76 -4.57 -14.96 -3.53
N GLY A 77 -5.66 -14.34 -3.09
CA GLY A 77 -6.38 -14.69 -1.86
C GLY A 77 -6.74 -13.44 -1.05
N PRO A 78 -7.39 -13.59 0.11
CA PRO A 78 -7.92 -12.46 0.88
C PRO A 78 -6.88 -11.39 1.18
N VAL A 79 -7.24 -10.12 0.95
CA VAL A 79 -6.49 -8.97 1.45
C VAL A 79 -6.68 -8.91 2.96
N THR A 80 -5.60 -8.88 3.72
CA THR A 80 -5.64 -8.89 5.19
C THR A 80 -5.40 -7.52 5.80
N ALA A 81 -4.69 -6.63 5.12
CA ALA A 81 -4.58 -5.23 5.50
C ALA A 81 -4.30 -4.32 4.30
N VAL A 82 -4.66 -3.05 4.48
CA VAL A 82 -4.31 -1.93 3.60
C VAL A 82 -3.78 -0.81 4.51
N ALA A 83 -2.79 -0.05 4.04
CA ALA A 83 -2.33 1.17 4.70
C ALA A 83 -1.91 2.21 3.65
N PHE A 84 -2.11 3.48 3.96
CA PHE A 84 -1.63 4.59 3.14
C PHE A 84 -0.44 5.26 3.81
N ASP A 85 0.48 5.80 3.01
CA ASP A 85 1.46 6.73 3.53
C ASP A 85 0.81 8.07 3.92
N ARG A 86 1.57 8.90 4.65
CA ARG A 86 1.09 10.21 5.10
C ARG A 86 0.79 11.15 3.92
N GLY A 87 1.51 11.03 2.81
CA GLY A 87 1.29 11.80 1.59
C GLY A 87 0.07 11.34 0.79
N GLY A 88 -0.46 10.14 1.04
CA GLY A 88 -1.56 9.56 0.29
C GLY A 88 -1.19 9.14 -1.13
N HIS A 89 0.10 9.02 -1.45
CA HIS A 89 0.61 8.62 -2.77
C HIS A 89 1.01 7.15 -2.83
N LEU A 90 1.37 6.57 -1.69
CA LEU A 90 1.72 5.16 -1.59
C LEU A 90 0.64 4.41 -0.81
N MET A 91 0.37 3.19 -1.25
CA MET A 91 -0.47 2.23 -0.53
C MET A 91 0.28 0.93 -0.34
N ALA A 92 0.29 0.40 0.87
CA ALA A 92 0.74 -0.95 1.16
C ALA A 92 -0.46 -1.88 1.26
N THR A 93 -0.35 -3.08 0.68
CA THR A 93 -1.35 -4.15 0.80
C THR A 93 -0.66 -5.43 1.27
N THR A 94 -1.35 -6.18 2.12
CA THR A 94 -0.93 -7.52 2.55
C THR A 94 -2.06 -8.51 2.30
N GLY A 95 -1.71 -9.77 2.09
CA GLY A 95 -2.69 -10.82 1.81
C GLY A 95 -2.25 -12.20 2.29
N VAL A 96 -3.19 -13.15 2.20
CA VAL A 96 -2.98 -14.56 2.57
C VAL A 96 -1.89 -15.23 1.72
N ASP A 97 -1.57 -14.67 0.56
CA ASP A 97 -0.44 -15.10 -0.28
C ASP A 97 0.95 -14.82 0.33
N ARG A 98 1.00 -14.32 1.57
CA ARG A 98 2.21 -14.03 2.35
C ARG A 98 3.12 -12.98 1.69
N LYS A 99 2.55 -12.13 0.84
CA LYS A 99 3.27 -11.03 0.19
C LYS A 99 2.81 -9.69 0.74
N ILE A 100 3.74 -8.75 0.72
CA ILE A 100 3.48 -7.32 0.88
C ILE A 100 3.72 -6.67 -0.47
N LYS A 101 2.79 -5.84 -0.93
CA LYS A 101 2.90 -5.08 -2.18
C LYS A 101 2.71 -3.61 -1.87
N ILE A 102 3.57 -2.78 -2.44
CA ILE A 102 3.45 -1.33 -2.37
C ILE A 102 2.88 -0.86 -3.71
N TRP A 103 2.13 0.23 -3.74
CA TRP A 103 1.46 0.74 -4.93
C TRP A 103 1.64 2.25 -5.02
N ASP A 104 2.04 2.76 -6.19
CA ASP A 104 1.96 4.20 -6.46
C ASP A 104 0.57 4.54 -6.95
N LEU A 105 -0.19 5.28 -6.16
CA LEU A 105 -1.55 5.67 -6.49
C LEU A 105 -1.61 6.81 -7.51
N ARG A 106 -0.47 7.45 -7.84
CA ARG A 106 -0.41 8.45 -8.91
C ARG A 106 -0.37 7.80 -10.29
N LYS A 107 0.17 6.58 -10.36
CA LYS A 107 0.28 5.79 -11.60
C LYS A 107 -0.68 4.60 -11.66
N TYR A 108 -1.27 4.22 -10.52
CA TYR A 108 -2.06 2.99 -10.34
C TYR A 108 -1.30 1.72 -10.70
N GLU A 109 0.02 1.72 -10.52
CA GLU A 109 0.91 0.60 -10.76
C GLU A 109 1.56 0.12 -9.46
N GLY A 110 1.72 -1.20 -9.34
CA GLY A 110 2.29 -1.84 -8.15
C GLY A 110 3.81 -1.83 -8.16
N TYR A 111 4.41 -1.48 -7.03
CA TYR A 111 5.76 -1.83 -6.59
C TYR A 111 5.73 -3.21 -5.91
N GLN A 112 6.03 -4.25 -6.68
CA GLN A 112 6.34 -5.56 -6.13
C GLN A 112 7.85 -5.64 -5.89
N VAL A 113 8.26 -5.70 -4.63
CA VAL A 113 9.66 -5.98 -4.27
C VAL A 113 9.94 -7.46 -4.55
N GLY A 114 10.99 -7.72 -5.31
CA GLY A 114 11.41 -9.07 -5.69
C GLY A 114 12.54 -9.59 -4.81
N LYS A 115 13.67 -8.89 -4.81
CA LYS A 115 14.89 -9.26 -4.08
C LYS A 115 15.40 -8.07 -3.28
N VAL A 116 15.84 -8.34 -2.06
CA VAL A 116 16.55 -7.42 -1.18
C VAL A 116 17.99 -7.93 -1.03
N SER A 117 18.98 -7.04 -0.97
CA SER A 117 20.39 -7.38 -0.75
C SER A 117 21.08 -6.23 -0.04
N PHE A 118 21.78 -6.53 1.05
CA PHE A 118 22.70 -5.56 1.64
C PHE A 118 23.88 -5.34 0.69
N CYS A 119 24.32 -4.09 0.59
CA CYS A 119 25.60 -3.75 -0.01
C CYS A 119 26.70 -4.15 0.98
N PRO A 120 27.65 -5.02 0.61
CA PRO A 120 28.78 -5.32 1.47
C PRO A 120 29.52 -4.03 1.88
N TYR A 121 29.97 -3.97 3.13
CA TYR A 121 30.78 -2.88 3.69
C TYR A 121 30.14 -1.49 3.75
N GLU A 122 28.93 -1.33 3.22
CA GLU A 122 28.17 -0.08 3.25
C GLU A 122 26.86 -0.27 4.01
N ASP A 123 26.40 0.80 4.66
CA ASP A 123 25.11 0.84 5.37
C ASP A 123 23.93 0.99 4.41
N ILE A 124 23.88 0.16 3.36
CA ILE A 124 22.89 0.27 2.29
C ILE A 124 22.18 -1.07 2.08
N LEU A 125 20.84 -1.04 2.07
CA LEU A 125 20.00 -2.13 1.60
C LEU A 125 19.44 -1.77 0.23
N GLY A 126 19.89 -2.47 -0.80
CA GLY A 126 19.32 -2.42 -2.14
C GLY A 126 18.13 -3.36 -2.28
N PHE A 127 17.11 -2.94 -3.01
CA PHE A 127 15.99 -3.81 -3.35
C PHE A 127 15.46 -3.55 -4.75
N GLY A 128 15.37 -4.64 -5.52
CA GLY A 128 14.76 -4.65 -6.83
C GLY A 128 13.24 -4.72 -6.70
N HIS A 129 12.55 -3.87 -7.45
CA HIS A 129 11.10 -3.83 -7.53
C HIS A 129 10.63 -3.75 -8.99
N SER A 130 9.34 -3.99 -9.23
CA SER A 130 8.72 -3.97 -10.58
C SER A 130 8.90 -2.67 -11.37
N MET A 131 9.37 -1.59 -10.74
CA MET A 131 9.66 -0.29 -11.35
C MET A 131 11.17 0.01 -11.47
N GLY A 132 12.04 -0.95 -11.15
CA GLY A 132 13.49 -0.79 -11.20
C GLY A 132 14.18 -1.16 -9.89
N PHE A 133 15.08 -0.31 -9.43
CA PHE A 133 15.89 -0.52 -8.24
C PHE A 133 15.78 0.69 -7.32
N SER A 134 15.69 0.44 -6.03
CA SER A 134 15.82 1.46 -4.99
C SER A 134 16.78 0.98 -3.93
N SER A 135 17.40 1.92 -3.22
CA SER A 135 18.24 1.63 -2.06
C SER A 135 17.82 2.50 -0.89
N ILE A 136 17.98 1.98 0.32
CA ILE A 136 17.79 2.73 1.56
C ILE A 136 19.04 2.63 2.43
N LEU A 137 19.30 3.69 3.19
CA LEU A 137 20.32 3.67 4.24
C LEU A 137 19.80 2.84 5.41
N VAL A 138 20.60 1.86 5.85
CA VAL A 138 20.35 1.05 7.05
C VAL A 138 21.58 1.16 7.95
N PRO A 139 21.60 2.11 8.91
CA PRO A 139 22.76 2.35 9.76
C PRO A 139 23.18 1.08 10.53
N GLY A 140 24.48 0.77 10.51
CA GLY A 140 25.07 -0.38 11.19
C GLY A 140 24.83 -1.73 10.51
N SER A 141 24.54 -1.74 9.21
CA SER A 141 24.36 -2.96 8.42
C SER A 141 25.58 -3.37 7.60
N GLY A 142 26.54 -2.46 7.41
CA GLY A 142 27.81 -2.75 6.76
C GLY A 142 28.84 -3.35 7.71
N GLU A 143 29.63 -4.30 7.21
CA GLU A 143 30.83 -4.78 7.93
C GLU A 143 31.91 -3.69 7.94
N LEU A 144 32.29 -3.21 9.13
CA LEU A 144 33.24 -2.11 9.30
C LEU A 144 34.70 -2.46 8.94
N ASN A 145 35.08 -3.72 9.06
CA ASN A 145 36.47 -4.17 8.89
C ASN A 145 36.55 -5.21 7.77
N PHE A 146 36.92 -4.78 6.57
CA PHE A 146 37.14 -5.65 5.42
C PHE A 146 38.62 -5.99 5.24
N ASP A 147 38.91 -7.22 4.82
CA ASP A 147 40.26 -7.70 4.54
C ASP A 147 40.64 -7.35 3.09
N THR A 148 41.55 -6.39 2.92
CA THR A 148 41.97 -5.89 1.61
C THR A 148 42.75 -6.91 0.78
N PHE A 149 43.20 -8.03 1.34
CA PHE A 149 43.81 -9.13 0.58
C PHE A 149 42.77 -10.12 0.03
N VAL A 150 41.54 -10.11 0.54
CA VAL A 150 40.47 -11.04 0.17
C VAL A 150 39.41 -10.35 -0.68
N ASP A 151 38.94 -9.18 -0.26
CA ASP A 151 37.92 -8.41 -0.97
C ASP A 151 38.11 -6.91 -0.70
N ASN A 152 38.67 -6.19 -1.69
CA ASN A 152 38.98 -4.78 -1.57
C ASN A 152 37.98 -3.93 -2.38
N PRO A 153 37.03 -3.22 -1.72
CA PRO A 153 36.04 -2.40 -2.41
C PRO A 153 36.66 -1.22 -3.20
N MET A 154 37.93 -0.90 -2.95
CA MET A 154 38.67 0.19 -3.62
C MET A 154 39.78 -0.33 -4.54
N GLU A 155 39.69 -1.58 -5.02
CA GLU A 155 40.68 -2.15 -5.94
C GLU A 155 40.76 -1.33 -7.24
N THR A 156 41.98 -0.95 -7.64
CA THR A 156 42.24 -0.22 -8.89
C THR A 156 42.80 -1.15 -9.96
N THR A 157 42.46 -0.87 -11.22
CA THR A 157 43.10 -1.54 -12.36
C THR A 157 44.60 -1.21 -12.36
N LYS A 158 45.44 -2.25 -12.38
CA LYS A 158 46.90 -2.12 -12.48
C LYS A 158 47.35 -1.60 -13.84
#